data_AF-A0A1G9G5H5-F1
#
_entry.id   AF-A0A1G9G5H5-F1
#
_cell.length_a   1.000
_cell.length_b   1.000
_cell.length_c   1.000
_cell.angle_alpha   90.00
_cell.angle_beta   90.00
_cell.angle_gamma   90.00
#
_symmetry.space_group_name_H-M   'P 1'
#
loop_
_entity.id
_entity.type
_entity.pdbx_description
1 polymer ?
#
loop_
_entity_poly.entity_id
_entity_poly.type
_entity_poly.pdbx_seq_one_letter_code
_entity_poly.pdbx_strand_id
1 'polypeptide(L)'
;HSLKRDFLFQEIYAKLTLYNFSSFVASTVGDIKKKTKKYTYVLNHSQTQKSCIRFLNGRVEDIADVICRYLVPIRPGRKFKRTLRRQSADTLNYR
;
A
#
# COMPACT_ATOMS: atom_id res chain seq x y z
N HIS A 1 -3.73 -1.98 30.78
CA HIS A 1 -2.82 -0.85 30.52
C HIS A 1 -3.52 0.14 29.61
N SER A 2 -3.88 1.33 30.11
CA SER A 2 -4.49 2.37 29.29
C SER A 2 -3.53 2.85 28.20
N LEU A 3 -4.02 3.00 26.97
CA LEU A 3 -3.30 3.68 25.90
C LEU A 3 -2.97 5.10 26.37
N LYS A 4 -1.69 5.45 26.48
CA LYS A 4 -1.29 6.84 26.61
C LYS A 4 -1.64 7.56 25.30
N ARG A 5 -2.27 8.72 25.38
CA ARG A 5 -2.69 9.51 24.21
C ARG A 5 -1.54 9.76 23.24
N ASP A 6 -0.33 9.95 23.75
CA ASP A 6 0.86 10.20 22.93
C ASP A 6 1.20 9.04 21.99
N PHE A 7 1.05 7.78 22.46
CA PHE A 7 1.27 6.59 21.62
C PHE A 7 0.19 6.44 20.54
N LEU A 8 -1.05 6.86 20.83
CA LEU A 8 -2.11 6.88 19.83
C LEU A 8 -1.77 7.85 18.70
N PHE A 9 -1.36 9.07 19.04
CA PHE A 9 -0.94 10.05 18.04
C PHE A 9 0.25 9.55 17.23
N GLN A 10 1.26 8.98 17.89
CA GLN A 10 2.42 8.39 17.22
C GLN A 10 2.00 7.33 16.18
N GLU A 11 1.07 6.45 16.53
CA GLU A 11 0.59 5.40 15.61
C GLU A 11 -0.16 5.98 14.41
N ILE A 12 -1.05 6.96 14.63
CA ILE A 12 -1.80 7.63 13.57
C ILE A 12 -0.84 8.32 12.60
N TYR A 13 0.11 9.11 13.12
CA TYR A 13 1.10 9.79 12.31
C TYR A 13 2.02 8.81 11.59
N ALA A 14 2.46 7.72 12.23
CA ALA A 14 3.29 6.70 11.57
C ALA A 14 2.54 6.05 10.39
N LYS A 15 1.27 5.69 10.57
CA LYS A 15 0.42 5.13 9.50
C LYS A 15 0.22 6.12 8.36
N LEU A 16 -0.04 7.39 8.68
CA LEU A 16 -0.24 8.45 7.68
C LEU A 16 1.06 8.71 6.89
N THR A 17 2.19 8.85 7.58
CA THR A 17 3.51 9.04 6.97
C THR A 17 3.86 7.86 6.07
N LEU A 18 3.63 6.62 6.51
CA LEU A 18 3.86 5.44 5.69
C LEU A 18 2.96 5.42 4.44
N TYR A 19 1.68 5.79 4.58
CA TYR A 19 0.77 5.89 3.44
C TYR A 19 1.26 6.91 2.42
N ASN A 20 1.65 8.10 2.87
CA ASN A 20 2.17 9.16 2.02
C ASN A 20 3.47 8.74 1.32
N PHE A 21 4.42 8.19 2.09
CA PHE A 21 5.68 7.67 1.55
C PHE A 21 5.46 6.61 0.48
N SER A 22 4.66 5.58 0.78
CA SER A 22 4.37 4.51 -0.19
C SER A 22 3.64 5.02 -1.44
N SER A 23 2.82 6.06 -1.31
CA SER A 23 2.11 6.67 -2.44
C SER A 23 3.07 7.47 -3.33
N PHE A 24 4.02 8.18 -2.73
CA PHE A 24 5.10 8.86 -3.43
C PHE A 24 6.02 7.87 -4.17
N VAL A 25 6.42 6.77 -3.51
CA VAL A 25 7.18 5.70 -4.16
C VAL A 25 6.37 5.07 -5.31
N ALA A 26 5.07 4.83 -5.10
CA ALA A 26 4.21 4.29 -6.15
C ALA A 26 4.04 5.25 -7.33
N SER A 27 4.00 6.57 -7.13
CA SER A 27 3.89 7.53 -8.22
C SER A 27 5.19 7.64 -9.00
N THR A 28 6.33 7.68 -8.30
CA THR A 28 7.65 7.77 -8.92
C THR A 28 8.00 6.52 -9.75
N VAL A 29 7.69 5.33 -9.24
CA VAL A 29 7.92 4.06 -9.97
C VAL A 29 6.77 3.72 -10.93
N GLY A 30 5.55 4.15 -10.61
CA GLY A 30 4.35 3.85 -11.39
C GLY A 30 4.28 4.55 -12.75
N ASP A 31 5.13 5.55 -13.01
CA ASP A 31 5.34 6.11 -14.35
C ASP A 31 5.91 5.09 -15.33
N ILE A 32 6.39 3.93 -14.86
CA ILE A 32 6.59 2.71 -15.65
C ILE A 32 5.20 2.13 -16.00
N LYS A 33 4.46 2.83 -16.87
CA LYS A 33 3.14 2.43 -17.36
C LYS A 33 3.25 1.19 -18.22
N LYS A 34 3.30 0.01 -17.60
CA LYS A 34 3.13 -1.26 -18.30
C LYS A 34 1.71 -1.27 -18.89
N LYS A 35 1.62 -1.07 -20.20
CA LYS A 35 0.38 -1.17 -20.98
C LYS A 35 0.51 -2.33 -21.95
N THR A 36 -0.51 -3.18 -22.00
CA THR A 36 -0.67 -4.16 -23.08
C THR A 36 -1.81 -3.70 -23.98
N LYS A 37 -1.99 -4.35 -25.14
CA LYS A 37 -3.12 -4.07 -26.04
C LYS A 37 -4.50 -4.22 -25.35
N LYS A 38 -4.58 -5.01 -24.27
CA LYS A 38 -5.83 -5.35 -23.59
C LYS A 38 -6.04 -4.63 -22.26
N TYR A 39 -4.98 -4.38 -21.48
CA TYR A 39 -5.09 -3.84 -20.12
C TYR A 39 -4.03 -2.80 -19.82
N THR A 40 -4.41 -1.83 -18.98
CA THR A 40 -3.48 -0.95 -18.25
C THR A 40 -3.19 -1.59 -16.90
N TYR A 41 -1.98 -1.41 -16.37
CA TYR A 41 -1.58 -1.98 -15.08
C TYR A 41 -1.34 -0.87 -14.07
N VAL A 42 -1.67 -1.14 -12.81
CA VAL A 42 -1.42 -0.27 -11.66
C VAL A 42 -0.75 -1.05 -10.56
N LEU A 43 0.04 -0.38 -9.74
CA LEU A 43 0.66 -1.00 -8.59
C LEU A 43 -0.40 -1.37 -7.54
N ASN A 44 -0.26 -2.55 -6.93
CA ASN A 44 -1.02 -2.91 -5.76
C ASN A 44 -0.51 -2.13 -4.55
N HIS A 45 -1.22 -1.07 -4.18
CA HIS A 45 -0.82 -0.15 -3.11
C HIS A 45 -0.56 -0.85 -1.77
N SER A 46 -1.38 -1.82 -1.37
CA SER A 46 -1.17 -2.57 -0.12
C SER A 46 0.14 -3.38 -0.15
N GLN A 47 0.54 -3.91 -1.31
CA GLN A 47 1.82 -4.60 -1.45
C GLN A 47 3.00 -3.62 -1.53
N THR A 48 2.79 -2.44 -2.13
CA THR A 48 3.77 -1.35 -2.11
C THR A 48 4.06 -0.91 -0.67
N GLN A 49 3.02 -0.71 0.16
CA GLN A 49 3.19 -0.37 1.58
C GLN A 49 4.03 -1.41 2.33
N LYS A 50 3.72 -2.70 2.16
CA LYS A 50 4.50 -3.77 2.79
C LYS A 50 5.96 -3.77 2.32
N SER A 51 6.19 -3.46 1.05
CA SER A 51 7.55 -3.36 0.49
C SER A 51 8.29 -2.16 1.06
N CYS A 52 7.61 -1.01 1.23
CA CYS A 52 8.15 0.17 1.92
C CYS A 52 8.57 -0.13 3.35
N ILE A 53 7.75 -0.85 4.12
CA ILE A 53 8.11 -1.28 5.48
C ILE A 53 9.38 -2.14 5.46
N ARG A 54 9.48 -3.10 4.53
CA ARG A 54 10.67 -3.96 4.41
C ARG A 54 11.91 -3.17 4.04
N PHE A 55 11.78 -2.19 3.16
CA PHE A 55 12.86 -1.27 2.78
C PHE A 55 13.33 -0.45 3.98
N LEU A 56 12.40 0.20 4.71
CA LEU A 56 12.72 0.97 5.91
C LEU A 56 13.38 0.13 7.02
N ASN A 57 13.06 -1.17 7.07
CA ASN A 57 13.68 -2.14 7.98
C ASN A 57 15.01 -2.71 7.46
N GLY A 58 15.56 -2.23 6.34
CA GLY A 58 16.81 -2.72 5.74
C GLY A 58 16.75 -4.14 5.18
N ARG A 59 15.55 -4.69 4.95
CA ARG A 59 15.37 -6.07 4.41
C ARG A 59 15.30 -6.12 2.88
N VAL A 60 15.20 -4.96 2.25
CA VAL A 60 15.13 -4.80 0.79
C VAL A 60 15.94 -3.56 0.48
N GLU A 61 16.91 -3.69 -0.42
CA GLU A 61 17.73 -2.56 -0.88
C GLU A 61 17.06 -1.85 -2.06
N ASP A 62 16.69 -2.60 -3.11
CA ASP A 62 15.99 -2.06 -4.28
C ASP A 62 14.47 -2.20 -4.14
N ILE A 63 13.82 -1.13 -3.69
CA ILE A 63 12.36 -1.10 -3.55
C ILE A 63 11.63 -1.08 -4.91
N ALA A 64 12.21 -0.45 -5.94
CA ALA A 64 11.54 -0.22 -7.22
C ALA A 64 11.30 -1.55 -7.94
N ASP A 65 12.32 -2.41 -7.98
CA ASP A 65 12.23 -3.75 -8.57
C ASP A 65 11.21 -4.63 -7.84
N VAL A 66 11.16 -4.53 -6.50
CA VAL A 66 10.23 -5.33 -5.71
C VAL A 66 8.78 -4.94 -6.00
N ILE A 67 8.47 -3.65 -6.04
CA ILE A 67 7.09 -3.19 -6.21
C ILE A 67 6.56 -3.42 -7.64
N CYS A 68 7.42 -3.36 -8.66
CA CYS A 68 7.06 -3.68 -10.04
C CYS A 68 6.51 -5.11 -10.22
N ARG A 69 6.89 -6.05 -9.34
CA ARG A 69 6.32 -7.42 -9.32
C ARG A 69 4.85 -7.47 -8.92
N TYR A 70 4.33 -6.43 -8.27
CA TYR A 70 2.95 -6.35 -7.77
C TYR A 70 2.03 -5.51 -8.65
N LEU A 71 2.34 -5.37 -9.94
CA LEU A 71 1.45 -4.76 -10.93
C LEU A 71 0.20 -5.62 -11.15
N VAL A 72 -0.97 -4.98 -11.07
CA VAL A 72 -2.28 -5.60 -11.26
C VAL A 72 -2.99 -4.93 -12.44
N PRO A 73 -3.60 -5.71 -13.36
CA PRO A 73 -4.34 -5.12 -14.48
C PRO A 73 -5.64 -4.46 -14.01
N ILE A 74 -5.88 -3.24 -14.51
CA ILE A 74 -7.20 -2.60 -14.47
C ILE A 74 -8.08 -3.36 -15.47
N ARG A 75 -9.20 -3.91 -14.98
CA ARG A 75 -10.15 -4.68 -15.79
C ARG A 75 -11.39 -3.82 -16.09
N PRO A 76 -11.43 -3.09 -17.22
CA PRO A 76 -12.63 -2.38 -17.64
C PRO A 76 -13.76 -3.39 -17.93
N GLY A 77 -15.01 -3.01 -17.68
CA GLY A 77 -16.18 -3.86 -18.01
C GLY A 77 -16.40 -5.06 -17.09
N ARG A 78 -16.14 -4.94 -15.78
CA ARG A 78 -16.52 -6.01 -14.83
C ARG A 78 -18.03 -6.25 -14.86
N LYS A 79 -18.43 -7.48 -15.22
CA LYS A 79 -19.83 -7.94 -15.17
C LYS A 79 -20.44 -7.85 -13.77
N PHE A 80 -19.62 -8.06 -12.73
CA PHE A 80 -20.04 -7.98 -11.33
C PHE A 80 -19.20 -6.97 -10.57
N LYS A 81 -19.85 -6.09 -9.80
CA LYS A 81 -19.18 -5.16 -8.88
C LYS A 81 -18.48 -5.95 -7.77
N ARG A 82 -17.38 -5.40 -7.23
CA ARG A 82 -16.72 -6.00 -6.07
C ARG A 82 -17.61 -5.77 -4.85
N THR A 83 -18.12 -6.85 -4.25
CA THR A 83 -18.77 -6.77 -2.94
C THR A 83 -17.70 -6.49 -1.88
N LEU A 84 -17.65 -5.26 -1.39
CA LEU A 84 -16.79 -4.88 -0.28
C LEU A 84 -17.43 -5.44 1.00
N ARG A 85 -16.68 -6.23 1.76
CA ARG A 85 -17.10 -6.56 3.13
C ARG A 85 -17.03 -5.28 3.96
N ARG A 86 -18.04 -5.03 4.79
CA ARG A 86 -17.96 -3.98 5.80
C ARG A 86 -16.78 -4.29 6.70
N GLN A 87 -15.86 -3.33 6.84
CA GLN A 87 -14.77 -3.42 7.80
C GLN A 87 -15.21 -2.66 9.05
N SER A 88 -15.03 -3.26 10.23
CA SER A 88 -15.15 -2.57 11.50
C SER A 88 -13.88 -1.76 11.76
N ALA A 89 -13.95 -0.79 12.68
CA ALA A 89 -12.74 -0.17 13.20
C ALA A 89 -11.82 -1.24 13.78
N ASP A 90 -10.53 -1.12 13.49
CA ASP A 90 -9.53 -2.03 14.05
C ASP A 90 -9.27 -1.63 15.51
N THR A 91 -9.05 -2.62 16.38
CA THR A 91 -8.79 -2.33 17.80
C THR A 91 -7.36 -1.84 17.97
N LEU A 92 -7.16 -0.79 18.77
CA LEU A 92 -5.84 -0.25 19.13
C LEU A 92 -5.11 -1.12 20.18
N ASN A 93 -5.29 -2.42 20.12
CA ASN A 93 -4.67 -3.35 21.07
C ASN A 93 -3.22 -3.59 20.64
N TYR A 94 -2.27 -3.00 21.35
CA TYR A 94 -0.85 -3.32 21.20
C TYR A 94 -0.61 -4.78 21.61
N ARG A 95 0.12 -5.53 20.77
CA ARG A 95 0.66 -6.87 21.09
C ARG A 95 2.13 -6.74 21.48
#